data_AF-A0A6J5DMA0-F1
#
_entry.id   AF-A0A6J5DMA0-F1
#
_cell.length_a   1.000
_cell.length_b   1.000
_cell.length_c   1.000
_cell.angle_alpha   90.00
_cell.angle_beta   90.00
_cell.angle_gamma   90.00
#
_symmetry.space_group_name_H-M   'P 1'
#
loop_
_entity.id
_entity.type
_entity.pdbx_description
1 polymer ?
#
loop_
_entity_poly.entity_id
_entity_poly.type
_entity_poly.pdbx_seq_one_letter_code
_entity_poly.pdbx_strand_id
1 'polypeptide(L)'
;MPPSLKRLRSIAERFTSRASQPTPFPLRWRSPWSAWQGASWFANTLLAPPFTVVGILLLINAHSDCPYFWPSAMAVVAFTNAVAIVDANQRHHRRPFGSRARIALRYFGVSAFVGSALFMMLVWGTGILEDVAGPLMPTDGTAHIAGSLTQLQLTLTATAAFCVLSFVHASVLHAWLAFEVPIWHRISRGTFAYDRAEREDKRVERAVASSSSTDTRDKHKSGPS
;
A
#
# COMPACT_ATOMS: atom_id res chain seq x y z
N MET A 1 -25.51 10.53 26.91
CA MET A 1 -25.56 9.08 27.24
C MET A 1 -24.36 8.39 26.61
N PRO A 2 -23.44 7.82 27.38
CA PRO A 2 -22.28 7.12 26.84
C PRO A 2 -22.69 5.83 26.12
N PRO A 3 -22.05 5.47 24.99
CA PRO A 3 -22.35 4.24 24.28
C PRO A 3 -22.07 3.02 25.17
N SER A 4 -23.07 2.15 25.29
CA SER A 4 -22.98 0.88 26.02
C SER A 4 -21.74 0.08 25.60
N LEU A 5 -20.99 -0.44 26.57
CA LEU A 5 -19.79 -1.26 26.36
C LEU A 5 -20.06 -2.47 25.44
N LYS A 6 -21.29 -2.99 25.41
CA LYS A 6 -21.71 -4.07 24.49
C LYS A 6 -21.71 -3.60 23.03
N ARG A 7 -22.05 -2.33 22.78
CA ARG A 7 -22.05 -1.73 21.44
C ARG A 7 -20.62 -1.51 20.93
N LEU A 8 -19.70 -1.07 21.80
CA LEU A 8 -18.29 -0.93 21.45
C LEU A 8 -17.63 -2.29 21.15
N ARG A 9 -17.96 -3.32 21.94
CA ARG A 9 -17.45 -4.68 21.73
C ARG A 9 -17.95 -5.29 20.42
N SER A 10 -19.24 -5.17 20.11
CA SER A 10 -19.79 -5.66 18.84
C SER A 10 -19.27 -4.90 17.61
N ILE A 11 -18.94 -3.61 17.75
CA ILE A 11 -18.27 -2.84 16.70
C ILE A 11 -16.83 -3.32 16.51
N ALA A 12 -16.08 -3.51 17.60
CA ALA A 12 -14.73 -4.07 17.55
C ALA A 12 -14.71 -5.49 16.94
N GLU A 13 -15.67 -6.34 17.33
CA GLU A 13 -15.85 -7.69 16.78
C GLU A 13 -16.26 -7.67 15.30
N ARG A 14 -17.04 -6.68 14.85
CA ARG A 14 -17.34 -6.48 13.42
C ARG A 14 -16.12 -6.01 12.62
N PHE A 15 -15.26 -5.18 13.21
CA PHE A 15 -14.02 -4.77 12.56
C PHE A 15 -13.00 -5.92 12.48
N THR A 16 -12.87 -6.73 13.53
CA THR A 16 -11.97 -7.90 13.53
C THR A 16 -12.48 -9.03 12.62
N SER A 17 -13.79 -9.29 12.59
CA SER A 17 -14.37 -10.30 11.68
C SER A 17 -14.29 -9.89 10.21
N ARG A 18 -14.46 -8.60 9.89
CA ARG A 18 -14.32 -8.08 8.52
C ARG A 18 -12.87 -8.08 8.03
N ALA A 19 -11.90 -7.92 8.93
CA ALA A 19 -10.48 -8.04 8.61
C ALA A 19 -10.03 -9.50 8.34
N SER A 20 -10.85 -10.47 8.74
CA SER A 20 -10.51 -11.90 8.73
C SER A 20 -11.18 -12.70 7.61
N GLN A 21 -12.06 -12.08 6.81
CA GLN A 21 -12.64 -12.72 5.63
C GLN A 21 -11.52 -12.99 4.60
N PRO A 22 -11.18 -14.27 4.32
CA PRO A 22 -10.18 -14.60 3.31
C PRO A 22 -10.74 -14.14 1.96
N THR A 23 -10.11 -13.15 1.33
CA THR A 23 -10.41 -12.85 -0.06
C THR A 23 -10.10 -14.10 -0.88
N PRO A 24 -11.06 -14.64 -1.65
CA PRO A 24 -10.96 -15.98 -2.23
C PRO A 24 -9.89 -16.14 -3.31
N PHE A 25 -9.15 -15.08 -3.65
CA PHE A 25 -8.07 -15.14 -4.63
C PHE A 25 -6.81 -14.43 -4.12
N PRO A 26 -5.62 -15.06 -4.23
CA PRO A 26 -4.36 -14.40 -3.95
C PRO A 26 -4.19 -13.21 -4.91
N LEU A 27 -3.55 -12.14 -4.44
CA LEU A 27 -3.21 -11.01 -5.30
C LEU A 27 -2.30 -11.48 -6.43
N ARG A 28 -2.56 -11.01 -7.65
CA ARG A 28 -1.74 -11.32 -8.82
C ARG A 28 -0.86 -10.13 -9.16
N TRP A 29 0.39 -10.42 -9.51
CA TRP A 29 1.28 -9.42 -10.09
C TRP A 29 0.73 -8.90 -11.41
N ARG A 30 0.92 -7.60 -11.67
CA ARG A 30 0.66 -7.02 -12.99
C ARG A 30 1.66 -7.51 -14.03
N SER A 31 1.16 -7.70 -15.26
CA SER A 31 2.00 -7.95 -16.44
C SER A 31 2.20 -6.67 -17.25
N PRO A 32 3.38 -6.41 -17.84
CA PRO A 32 4.63 -7.16 -17.68
C PRO A 32 5.31 -6.85 -16.33
N TRP A 33 5.72 -7.90 -15.62
CA TRP A 33 6.17 -7.82 -14.22
C TRP A 33 7.33 -6.84 -14.02
N SER A 34 8.39 -6.93 -14.83
CA SER A 34 9.60 -6.11 -14.68
C SER A 34 9.33 -4.61 -14.81
N ALA A 35 8.48 -4.21 -15.77
CA ALA A 35 8.14 -2.81 -15.98
C ALA A 35 7.39 -2.22 -14.78
N TRP A 36 6.47 -2.99 -14.18
CA TRP A 36 5.72 -2.53 -13.00
C TRP A 36 6.59 -2.47 -11.74
N GLN A 37 7.58 -3.35 -11.59
CA GLN A 37 8.56 -3.23 -10.51
C GLN A 37 9.45 -2.00 -10.68
N GLY A 38 9.97 -1.78 -11.89
CA GLY A 38 10.78 -0.60 -12.20
C GLY A 38 10.00 0.70 -12.02
N ALA A 39 8.77 0.78 -12.54
CA ALA A 39 7.89 1.92 -12.36
C ALA A 39 7.55 2.16 -10.88
N SER A 40 7.28 1.10 -10.11
CA SER A 40 7.05 1.24 -8.67
C SER A 40 8.29 1.71 -7.93
N TRP A 41 9.47 1.20 -8.25
CA TRP A 41 10.72 1.64 -7.65
C TRP A 41 10.99 3.11 -7.93
N PHE A 42 10.83 3.52 -9.20
CA PHE A 42 11.04 4.89 -9.64
C PHE A 42 10.04 5.84 -9.00
N ALA A 43 8.75 5.51 -9.04
CA ALA A 43 7.69 6.32 -8.42
C ALA A 43 7.90 6.44 -6.91
N ASN A 44 8.20 5.34 -6.21
CA ASN A 44 8.43 5.37 -4.76
C ASN A 44 9.66 6.19 -4.35
N THR A 45 10.70 6.20 -5.19
CA THR A 45 11.93 6.93 -4.89
C THR A 45 11.75 8.41 -5.19
N LEU A 46 11.17 8.75 -6.34
CA LEU A 46 10.93 10.14 -6.70
C LEU A 46 9.86 10.80 -5.84
N LEU A 47 8.80 10.11 -5.45
CA LEU A 47 7.73 10.69 -4.63
C LEU A 47 8.09 10.77 -3.15
N ALA A 48 9.23 10.23 -2.73
CA ALA A 48 9.68 10.35 -1.36
C ALA A 48 9.93 11.82 -1.01
N PRO A 49 9.24 12.39 0.01
CA PRO A 49 9.41 13.79 0.37
C PRO A 49 10.87 14.18 0.64
N PRO A 50 11.70 13.36 1.32
CA PRO A 50 13.11 13.69 1.49
C PRO A 50 13.87 13.74 0.16
N PHE A 51 13.53 12.87 -0.80
CA PHE A 51 14.19 12.85 -2.11
C PHE A 51 13.82 14.09 -2.94
N THR A 52 12.53 14.46 -2.99
CA THR A 52 12.09 15.64 -3.75
C THR A 52 12.57 16.94 -3.13
N VAL A 53 12.41 17.11 -1.82
CA VAL A 53 12.80 18.34 -1.14
C VAL A 53 14.31 18.55 -1.26
N VAL A 54 15.12 17.53 -0.94
CA VAL A 54 16.58 17.62 -1.04
C VAL A 54 17.02 17.79 -2.49
N GLY A 55 16.44 17.04 -3.43
CA GLY A 55 16.75 17.16 -4.85
C GLY A 55 16.47 18.56 -5.42
N ILE A 56 15.32 19.15 -5.05
CA ILE A 56 14.97 20.52 -5.46
C ILE A 56 15.93 21.53 -4.83
N LEU A 57 16.24 21.39 -3.54
CA LEU A 57 17.18 22.28 -2.84
C LEU A 57 18.56 22.24 -3.49
N LEU A 58 19.09 21.04 -3.79
CA LEU A 58 20.36 20.87 -4.48
C LEU A 58 20.35 21.40 -5.91
N LEU A 59 19.20 21.35 -6.59
CA LEU A 59 19.05 21.92 -7.93
C LEU A 59 19.05 23.46 -7.92
N ILE A 60 18.44 24.06 -6.90
CA ILE A 60 18.43 25.52 -6.71
C ILE A 60 19.81 26.01 -6.28
N ASN A 61 20.42 25.32 -5.33
CA ASN A 61 21.75 25.63 -4.81
C ASN A 61 22.51 24.34 -4.50
N ALA A 62 23.48 24.01 -5.37
CA ALA A 62 24.33 22.85 -5.17
C ALA A 62 25.36 23.05 -4.04
N HIS A 63 25.51 24.29 -3.53
CA HIS A 63 26.38 24.56 -2.40
C HIS A 63 25.73 24.03 -1.12
N SER A 64 26.34 23.01 -0.54
CA SER A 64 25.95 22.47 0.75
C SER A 64 27.19 22.27 1.60
N ASP A 65 27.08 22.62 2.87
CA ASP A 65 28.12 22.37 3.88
C ASP A 65 28.41 20.87 4.04
N CYS A 66 27.49 19.99 3.61
CA CYS A 66 27.63 18.53 3.65
C CYS A 66 27.38 17.90 2.27
N PRO A 67 28.30 18.04 1.29
CA PRO A 67 28.07 17.63 -0.10
C PRO A 67 27.86 16.12 -0.28
N TYR A 68 28.36 15.30 0.64
CA TYR A 68 28.19 13.84 0.59
C TYR A 68 26.93 13.34 1.31
N PHE A 69 26.43 14.08 2.30
CA PHE A 69 25.31 13.64 3.13
C PHE A 69 24.01 13.58 2.30
N TRP A 70 23.71 14.66 1.57
CA TRP A 70 22.43 14.78 0.86
C TRP A 70 22.26 13.77 -0.28
N PRO A 71 23.25 13.56 -1.18
CA PRO A 71 23.16 12.52 -2.19
C PRO A 71 23.10 11.12 -1.57
N SER A 72 23.81 10.90 -0.46
CA SER A 72 23.77 9.61 0.26
C SER A 72 22.40 9.36 0.87
N ALA A 73 21.75 10.36 1.46
CA ALA A 73 20.39 10.24 1.99
C ALA A 73 19.39 9.87 0.88
N MET A 74 19.53 10.45 -0.31
CA MET A 74 18.73 10.07 -1.49
C MET A 74 19.01 8.63 -1.92
N ALA A 75 20.28 8.21 -1.92
CA ALA A 75 20.67 6.84 -2.23
C ALA A 75 20.11 5.82 -1.23
N VAL A 76 20.05 6.17 0.06
CA VAL A 76 19.43 5.33 1.10
C VAL A 76 17.95 5.06 0.78
N VAL A 77 17.20 6.06 0.34
CA VAL A 77 15.79 5.88 -0.06
C VAL A 77 15.68 4.92 -1.24
N ALA A 78 16.46 5.17 -2.30
CA ALA A 78 16.44 4.36 -3.53
C ALA A 78 16.80 2.89 -3.26
N PHE A 79 17.86 2.66 -2.48
CA PHE A 79 18.34 1.32 -2.13
C PHE A 79 17.35 0.58 -1.23
N THR A 80 16.83 1.26 -0.20
CA THR A 80 15.83 0.68 0.70
C THR A 80 14.57 0.25 -0.06
N ASN A 81 14.09 1.07 -0.98
CA ASN A 81 12.96 0.72 -1.84
C ASN A 81 13.26 -0.51 -2.70
N ALA A 82 14.46 -0.63 -3.28
CA ALA A 82 14.85 -1.80 -4.06
C ALA A 82 14.84 -3.08 -3.20
N VAL A 83 15.44 -3.04 -2.01
CA VAL A 83 15.47 -4.17 -1.07
C VAL A 83 14.06 -4.59 -0.65
N ALA A 84 13.19 -3.63 -0.34
CA ALA A 84 11.81 -3.90 0.05
C ALA A 84 10.99 -4.55 -1.06
N ILE A 85 11.20 -4.13 -2.32
CA ILE A 85 10.58 -4.77 -3.50
C ILE A 85 11.07 -6.22 -3.64
N VAL A 86 12.38 -6.45 -3.50
CA VAL A 86 12.96 -7.80 -3.59
C VAL A 86 12.43 -8.72 -2.48
N ASP A 87 12.37 -8.27 -1.22
CA ASP A 87 11.78 -9.04 -0.11
C ASP A 87 10.30 -9.34 -0.37
N ALA A 88 9.52 -8.33 -0.78
CA ALA A 88 8.10 -8.50 -1.09
C ALA A 88 7.91 -9.52 -2.21
N ASN A 89 8.76 -9.49 -3.25
CA ASN A 89 8.71 -10.43 -4.35
C ASN A 89 9.06 -11.86 -3.92
N GLN A 90 10.21 -12.04 -3.27
CA GLN A 90 10.64 -13.34 -2.74
C GLN A 90 9.59 -13.95 -1.81
N ARG A 91 9.00 -13.13 -0.94
CA ARG A 91 7.97 -13.58 -0.01
C ARG A 91 6.67 -13.94 -0.74
N HIS A 92 6.25 -13.16 -1.72
CA HIS A 92 5.06 -13.48 -2.51
C HIS A 92 5.21 -14.80 -3.27
N HIS A 93 6.40 -15.08 -3.81
CA HIS A 93 6.70 -16.37 -4.45
C HIS A 93 6.58 -17.56 -3.48
N ARG A 94 7.01 -17.38 -2.22
CA ARG A 94 6.93 -18.45 -1.20
C ARG A 94 5.54 -18.57 -0.57
N ARG A 95 4.89 -17.44 -0.31
CA ARG A 95 3.58 -17.33 0.36
C ARG A 95 2.82 -16.13 -0.23
N PRO A 96 1.90 -16.38 -1.17
CA PRO A 96 1.14 -15.33 -1.82
C PRO A 96 0.39 -14.45 -0.82
N PHE A 97 0.42 -13.15 -1.03
CA PHE A 97 -0.28 -12.21 -0.19
C PHE A 97 -1.79 -12.22 -0.50
N GLY A 98 -2.61 -12.34 0.55
CA GLY A 98 -4.07 -12.24 0.44
C GLY A 98 -4.60 -10.80 0.44
N SER A 99 -3.81 -9.80 0.86
CA SER A 99 -4.30 -8.41 0.89
C SER A 99 -3.21 -7.38 0.67
N ARG A 100 -3.59 -6.24 0.08
CA ARG A 100 -2.70 -5.10 -0.16
C ARG A 100 -2.17 -4.50 1.13
N ALA A 101 -2.99 -4.49 2.17
CA ALA A 101 -2.59 -4.01 3.51
C ALA A 101 -1.46 -4.86 4.10
N ARG A 102 -1.48 -6.19 3.92
CA ARG A 102 -0.38 -7.06 4.39
C ARG A 102 0.92 -6.81 3.63
N ILE A 103 0.84 -6.55 2.33
CA ILE A 103 2.00 -6.17 1.52
C ILE A 103 2.55 -4.84 1.98
N ALA A 104 1.70 -3.81 2.09
CA ALA A 104 2.11 -2.47 2.52
C ALA A 104 2.76 -2.51 3.91
N LEU A 105 2.16 -3.23 4.88
CA LEU A 105 2.74 -3.37 6.21
C LEU A 105 4.10 -4.07 6.19
N ARG A 106 4.25 -5.13 5.39
CA ARG A 106 5.55 -5.83 5.24
C ARG A 106 6.59 -4.95 4.58
N TYR A 107 6.21 -4.29 3.48
CA TYR A 107 7.07 -3.37 2.75
C TYR A 107 7.55 -2.25 3.68
N PHE A 108 6.62 -1.63 4.41
CA PHE A 108 6.94 -0.59 5.39
C PHE A 108 7.85 -1.12 6.48
N GLY A 109 7.58 -2.30 7.05
CA GLY A 109 8.43 -2.88 8.09
C GLY A 109 9.87 -3.15 7.63
N VAL A 110 10.05 -3.72 6.43
CA VAL A 110 11.38 -3.94 5.85
C VAL A 110 12.07 -2.61 5.54
N SER A 111 11.34 -1.67 4.96
CA SER A 111 11.89 -0.36 4.60
C SER A 111 12.26 0.45 5.84
N ALA A 112 11.42 0.44 6.88
CA ALA A 112 11.71 1.11 8.14
C ALA A 112 12.94 0.49 8.81
N PHE A 113 13.11 -0.82 8.79
CA PHE A 113 14.28 -1.48 9.36
C PHE A 113 15.57 -1.15 8.58
N VAL A 114 15.58 -1.41 7.27
CA VAL A 114 16.76 -1.20 6.41
C VAL A 114 17.08 0.29 6.29
N GLY A 115 16.07 1.12 6.06
CA GLY A 115 16.19 2.57 5.96
C GLY A 115 16.66 3.20 7.26
N SER A 116 16.15 2.77 8.42
CA SER A 116 16.65 3.26 9.71
C SER A 116 18.11 2.89 9.91
N ALA A 117 18.50 1.65 9.62
CA ALA A 117 19.87 1.19 9.79
C ALA A 117 20.85 1.98 8.90
N LEU A 118 20.51 2.15 7.61
CA LEU A 118 21.35 2.89 6.67
C LEU A 118 21.38 4.39 6.98
N PHE A 119 20.25 4.99 7.36
CA PHE A 119 20.19 6.40 7.71
C PHE A 119 20.95 6.69 9.01
N MET A 120 20.82 5.82 10.02
CA MET A 120 21.61 5.91 11.25
C MET A 120 23.11 5.80 10.96
N MET A 121 23.51 4.82 10.14
CA MET A 121 24.90 4.68 9.71
C MET A 121 25.39 5.93 8.97
N LEU A 122 24.54 6.55 8.16
CA LEU A 122 24.86 7.80 7.47
C LEU A 122 25.04 8.96 8.46
N VAL A 123 24.08 9.17 9.37
CA VAL A 123 24.13 10.27 10.35
C VAL A 123 25.35 10.14 11.28
N TRP A 124 25.64 8.93 11.75
CA TRP A 124 26.84 8.67 12.55
C TRP A 124 28.11 8.80 11.72
N GLY A 125 28.11 8.33 10.48
CA GLY A 125 29.29 8.36 9.60
C GLY A 125 29.66 9.76 9.14
N THR A 126 28.70 10.67 9.01
CA THR A 126 28.96 12.05 8.56
C THR A 126 29.12 13.04 9.71
N GLY A 127 28.78 12.67 10.95
CA GLY A 127 28.85 13.58 12.10
C GLY A 127 27.87 14.76 12.03
N ILE A 128 26.95 14.79 11.05
CA ILE A 128 26.05 15.93 10.79
C ILE A 128 25.19 16.32 11.99
N LEU A 129 25.02 15.39 12.92
CA LEU A 129 24.26 15.63 14.14
C LEU A 129 24.99 16.58 15.09
N GLU A 130 26.32 16.64 15.08
CA GLU A 130 27.09 17.60 15.89
C GLU A 130 26.88 19.03 15.37
N ASP A 131 26.84 19.19 14.05
CA ASP A 131 26.56 20.48 13.40
C ASP A 131 25.13 20.97 13.68
N VAL A 132 24.16 20.05 13.71
CA VAL A 132 22.73 20.38 13.93
C VAL A 132 22.38 20.51 15.41
N ALA A 133 22.96 19.68 16.28
CA ALA A 133 22.65 19.67 17.71
C ALA A 133 23.53 20.63 18.52
N GLY A 134 24.71 21.00 18.02
CA GLY A 134 25.62 21.95 18.68
C GLY A 134 24.95 23.25 19.12
N PRO A 135 24.14 23.91 18.27
CA PRO A 135 23.40 25.11 18.66
C PRO A 135 22.29 24.89 19.70
N LEU A 136 21.86 23.64 19.91
CA LEU A 136 20.74 23.27 20.80
C LEU A 136 21.22 22.76 22.17
N MET A 137 22.54 22.60 22.35
CA MET A 137 23.13 22.01 23.55
C MET A 137 23.51 23.10 24.58
N PRO A 138 23.09 22.97 25.86
CA PRO A 138 23.56 23.85 26.93
C PRO A 138 25.07 23.68 27.17
N THR A 139 25.81 24.78 27.30
CA THR A 139 27.28 24.81 27.43
C THR A 139 27.86 24.48 28.82
N ASP A 140 27.02 24.19 29.83
CA ASP A 140 27.49 24.08 31.22
C ASP A 140 27.91 22.65 31.60
N GLY A 141 29.04 22.50 32.30
CA GLY A 141 29.84 21.27 32.48
C GLY A 141 29.17 20.00 33.06
N THR A 142 27.89 20.00 33.43
CA THR A 142 27.09 18.77 33.65
C THR A 142 26.47 18.22 32.35
N ALA A 143 26.69 18.92 31.23
CA ALA A 143 26.08 18.68 29.92
C ALA A 143 26.62 17.47 29.14
N HIS A 144 27.72 16.81 29.54
CA HIS A 144 28.25 15.71 28.71
C HIS A 144 27.31 14.50 28.63
N ILE A 145 26.72 14.09 29.75
CA ILE A 145 25.79 12.94 29.77
C ILE A 145 24.40 13.36 29.24
N ALA A 146 23.89 14.51 29.69
CA ALA A 146 22.61 15.05 29.22
C ALA A 146 22.64 15.37 27.70
N GLY A 147 23.78 15.83 27.20
CA GLY A 147 24.01 16.09 25.80
C GLY A 147 24.06 14.82 24.96
N SER A 148 24.72 13.76 25.44
CA SER A 148 24.71 12.46 24.74
C SER A 148 23.30 11.85 24.62
N LEU A 149 22.46 11.98 25.67
CA LEU A 149 21.08 11.49 25.64
C LEU A 149 20.19 12.33 24.73
N THR A 150 20.33 13.65 24.76
CA THR A 150 19.57 14.56 23.89
C THR A 150 19.96 14.36 22.43
N GLN A 151 21.26 14.17 22.16
CA GLN A 151 21.77 13.84 20.83
C GLN A 151 21.18 12.52 20.33
N LEU A 152 21.20 11.45 21.14
CA LEU A 152 20.59 10.16 20.80
C LEU A 152 19.08 10.31 20.51
N GLN A 153 18.35 11.05 21.34
CA GLN A 153 16.92 11.30 21.15
C GLN A 153 16.65 12.04 19.84
N LEU A 154 17.46 13.04 19.50
CA LEU A 154 17.37 13.75 18.22
C LEU A 154 17.67 12.81 17.04
N THR A 155 18.71 11.97 17.13
CA THR A 155 19.02 10.99 16.07
C THR A 155 17.86 10.03 15.84
N LEU A 156 17.31 9.48 16.93
CA LEU A 156 16.21 8.52 16.87
C LEU A 156 14.94 9.18 16.29
N THR A 157 14.63 10.39 16.72
CA THR A 157 13.47 11.15 16.23
C THR A 157 13.62 11.51 14.77
N ALA A 158 14.79 12.01 14.35
CA ALA A 158 15.08 12.33 12.96
C ALA A 158 15.04 11.08 12.07
N THR A 159 15.60 9.96 12.53
CA THR A 159 15.56 8.68 11.81
C THR A 159 14.14 8.16 11.65
N ALA A 160 13.35 8.20 12.73
CA ALA A 160 11.95 7.79 12.70
C ALA A 160 11.14 8.67 11.74
N ALA A 161 11.30 10.00 11.81
CA ALA A 161 10.64 10.95 10.92
C ALA A 161 11.04 10.69 9.46
N PHE A 162 12.34 10.55 9.18
CA PHE A 162 12.85 10.23 7.85
C PHE A 162 12.24 8.94 7.29
N CYS A 163 12.18 7.87 8.09
CA CYS A 163 11.61 6.60 7.66
C CYS A 163 10.10 6.68 7.40
N VAL A 164 9.36 7.35 8.28
CA VAL A 164 7.91 7.52 8.12
C VAL A 164 7.61 8.31 6.85
N LEU A 165 8.27 9.46 6.68
CA LEU A 165 8.12 10.32 5.51
C LEU A 165 8.51 9.57 4.22
N SER A 166 9.62 8.83 4.24
CA SER A 166 10.14 8.13 3.05
C SER A 166 9.35 6.90 2.65
N PHE A 167 8.80 6.13 3.59
CA PHE A 167 8.37 4.76 3.29
C PHE A 167 6.88 4.48 3.49
N VAL A 168 6.14 5.29 4.25
CA VAL A 168 4.70 5.05 4.45
C VAL A 168 3.96 5.14 3.11
N HIS A 169 4.13 6.24 2.37
CA HIS A 169 3.48 6.42 1.08
C HIS A 169 3.99 5.40 0.04
N ALA A 170 5.30 5.13 0.01
CA ALA A 170 5.92 4.15 -0.89
C ALA A 170 5.33 2.74 -0.69
N SER A 171 5.05 2.35 0.55
CA SER A 171 4.46 1.04 0.86
C SER A 171 3.04 0.88 0.29
N VAL A 172 2.24 1.94 0.39
CA VAL A 172 0.87 1.97 -0.15
C VAL A 172 0.92 2.01 -1.67
N LEU A 173 1.77 2.86 -2.22
CA LEU A 173 1.92 3.04 -3.66
C LEU A 173 2.41 1.77 -4.35
N HIS A 174 3.40 1.08 -3.77
CA HIS A 174 3.87 -0.22 -4.27
C HIS A 174 2.75 -1.26 -4.28
N ALA A 175 2.01 -1.39 -3.17
CA ALA A 175 0.91 -2.34 -3.07
C ALA A 175 -0.20 -2.07 -4.10
N TRP A 176 -0.37 -0.82 -4.52
CA TRP A 176 -1.32 -0.40 -5.55
C TRP A 176 -0.83 -0.63 -6.98
N LEU A 177 0.42 -0.25 -7.26
CA LEU A 177 1.02 -0.34 -8.59
C LEU A 177 1.34 -1.78 -8.97
N ALA A 178 1.89 -2.57 -8.05
CA ALA A 178 2.47 -3.86 -8.41
C ALA A 178 1.42 -4.99 -8.52
N PHE A 179 0.25 -4.84 -7.88
CA PHE A 179 -0.80 -5.87 -7.85
C PHE A 179 -2.09 -5.44 -8.55
N GLU A 180 -2.70 -6.37 -9.29
CA GLU A 180 -4.03 -6.21 -9.89
C GLU A 180 -5.13 -6.37 -8.83
N VAL A 181 -6.19 -5.57 -8.92
CA VAL A 181 -7.41 -5.83 -8.14
C VAL A 181 -8.34 -6.70 -8.98
N PRO A 182 -8.81 -7.85 -8.48
CA PRO A 182 -9.77 -8.69 -9.18
C PRO A 182 -11.15 -8.02 -9.43
N ILE A 183 -11.38 -6.80 -8.92
CA ILE A 183 -12.64 -6.05 -9.13
C ILE A 183 -12.92 -5.80 -10.62
N TRP A 184 -11.87 -5.55 -11.42
CA TRP A 184 -12.03 -5.38 -12.86
C TRP A 184 -12.40 -6.69 -13.57
N HIS A 185 -11.96 -7.84 -13.03
CA HIS A 185 -12.41 -9.16 -13.50
C HIS A 185 -13.86 -9.47 -13.12
N ARG A 186 -14.35 -8.97 -11.98
CA ARG A 186 -15.75 -9.11 -11.58
C ARG A 186 -16.68 -8.27 -12.46
N ILE A 187 -16.26 -7.06 -12.85
CA ILE A 187 -17.01 -6.24 -13.81
C ILE A 187 -16.93 -6.85 -15.22
N SER A 188 -15.80 -7.43 -15.62
CA SER A 188 -15.65 -8.01 -16.96
C SER A 188 -16.36 -9.35 -17.16
N ARG A 189 -16.58 -10.15 -16.09
CA ARG A 189 -17.24 -11.47 -16.17
C ARG A 189 -18.65 -11.53 -15.58
N GLY A 190 -18.98 -10.65 -14.63
CA GLY A 190 -20.20 -10.76 -13.83
C GLY A 190 -21.44 -10.08 -14.41
N THR A 191 -21.29 -9.03 -15.21
CA THR A 191 -22.45 -8.30 -15.77
C THR A 191 -23.02 -8.94 -17.02
N PHE A 192 -22.19 -9.59 -17.86
CA PHE A 192 -22.68 -10.22 -19.09
C PHE A 192 -23.22 -11.65 -18.91
N ALA A 193 -22.70 -12.42 -17.94
CA ALA A 193 -23.12 -13.80 -17.73
C ALA A 193 -24.47 -13.91 -17.00
N TYR A 194 -24.71 -13.04 -16.02
CA TYR A 194 -25.98 -13.00 -15.29
C TYR A 194 -27.13 -12.51 -16.18
N ASP A 195 -26.89 -11.47 -16.97
CA ASP A 195 -27.88 -10.88 -17.88
C ASP A 195 -28.23 -11.83 -19.05
N ARG A 196 -27.30 -12.70 -19.48
CA ARG A 196 -27.61 -13.75 -20.47
C ARG A 196 -28.52 -14.84 -19.90
N ALA A 197 -28.22 -15.33 -18.70
CA ALA A 197 -29.03 -16.37 -18.06
C ALA A 197 -30.46 -15.88 -17.76
N GLU A 198 -30.60 -14.64 -17.27
CA GLU A 198 -31.91 -14.02 -17.01
C GLU A 198 -32.72 -13.80 -18.30
N ARG A 199 -32.05 -13.49 -19.42
CA ARG A 199 -32.71 -13.36 -20.73
C ARG A 199 -33.15 -14.71 -21.30
N GLU A 200 -32.37 -15.76 -21.11
CA GLU A 200 -32.75 -17.11 -21.55
C GLU A 200 -33.95 -17.64 -20.76
N ASP A 201 -33.97 -17.44 -19.44
CA ASP A 201 -35.07 -17.86 -18.57
C ASP A 201 -36.37 -17.13 -18.93
N LYS A 202 -36.32 -15.80 -19.10
CA LYS A 202 -37.46 -15.00 -19.59
C LYS A 202 -37.92 -15.38 -20.99
N ARG A 203 -37.03 -15.93 -21.83
CA ARG A 203 -37.38 -16.37 -23.20
C ARG A 203 -38.11 -17.71 -23.17
N VAL A 204 -37.67 -18.64 -22.31
CA VAL A 204 -38.35 -19.92 -22.08
C VAL A 204 -39.73 -19.68 -21.48
N GLU A 205 -39.84 -18.81 -20.48
CA GLU A 205 -41.11 -18.48 -19.83
C GLU A 205 -42.12 -17.89 -20.83
N ARG A 206 -41.69 -16.97 -21.71
CA ARG A 206 -42.54 -16.43 -22.79
C ARG A 206 -42.95 -17.48 -23.83
N ALA A 207 -42.04 -18.39 -24.18
CA ALA A 207 -42.34 -19.47 -25.12
C ALA A 207 -43.42 -20.41 -24.56
N VAL A 208 -43.31 -20.79 -23.29
CA VAL A 208 -44.29 -21.64 -22.58
C VAL A 208 -45.65 -20.94 -22.45
N ALA A 209 -45.67 -19.64 -22.14
CA ALA A 209 -46.90 -18.85 -22.09
C ALA A 209 -47.59 -18.74 -23.46
N SER A 210 -46.82 -18.62 -24.55
CA SER A 210 -47.38 -18.55 -25.91
C SER A 210 -47.97 -19.89 -26.39
N SER A 211 -47.41 -21.04 -25.95
CA SER A 211 -47.95 -22.35 -26.31
C SER A 211 -49.27 -22.67 -25.59
N SER A 212 -49.46 -22.26 -24.33
CA SER A 212 -50.72 -22.54 -23.60
C SER A 212 -51.90 -21.67 -24.07
N SER A 213 -51.60 -20.46 -24.57
CA SER A 213 -52.59 -19.55 -25.18
C SER A 213 -53.15 -20.07 -26.50
N THR A 214 -52.42 -20.94 -27.21
CA THR A 214 -52.83 -21.42 -28.54
C THR A 214 -53.75 -22.64 -28.42
N ASP A 215 -53.50 -23.50 -27.43
CA ASP A 215 -54.27 -24.74 -27.17
C ASP A 215 -55.67 -24.48 -26.59
N THR A 216 -55.89 -23.32 -25.97
CA THR A 216 -57.20 -22.93 -25.45
C THR A 216 -58.15 -22.34 -26.50
N ARG A 217 -57.63 -21.93 -27.67
CA ARG A 217 -58.45 -21.28 -28.71
C ARG A 217 -59.13 -22.26 -29.66
N ASP A 218 -58.62 -23.48 -29.78
CA ASP A 218 -59.16 -24.48 -30.73
C ASP A 218 -60.26 -25.37 -30.14
N LYS A 219 -60.45 -25.39 -28.82
CA LYS A 219 -61.49 -26.24 -28.19
C LYS A 219 -62.91 -25.68 -28.23
N HIS A 220 -63.15 -24.48 -28.75
CA HIS A 220 -64.47 -23.84 -28.68
C HIS A 220 -65.25 -23.79 -30.01
N LYS A 221 -64.83 -24.49 -31.07
CA LYS A 221 -65.46 -24.40 -32.40
C LYS A 221 -66.25 -25.62 -32.90
N SER A 222 -66.43 -26.66 -32.11
CA SER A 222 -67.22 -27.84 -32.51
C SER A 222 -68.44 -28.05 -31.59
N GLY A 223 -69.49 -27.27 -31.82
CA GLY A 223 -70.83 -27.54 -31.32
C GLY A 223 -71.64 -28.28 -32.40
N PRO A 224 -72.27 -29.44 -32.09
CA PRO A 224 -72.99 -30.23 -33.07
C PRO A 224 -74.34 -29.60 -33.44
N SER A 225 -74.67 -29.63 -34.73
CA SER A 225 -76.02 -29.40 -35.29
C SER A 225 -76.80 -30.70 -35.31
#